data_AF-A0A814XPU2-F1
#
_entry.id   AF-A0A814XPU2-F1
#
_cell.length_a   1.000
_cell.length_b   1.000
_cell.length_c   1.000
_cell.angle_alpha   90.00
_cell.angle_beta   90.00
_cell.angle_gamma   90.00
#
_symmetry.space_group_name_H-M   'P 1'
#
loop_
_entity.id
_entity.type
_entity.pdbx_description
1 polymer ?
#
loop_
_entity_poly.entity_id
_entity_poly.type
_entity_poly.pdbx_seq_one_letter_code
_entity_poly.pdbx_strand_id
1 'polypeptide(L)'
;MSQLEKLTVSLYVHGRTSFIDGTHLNNNIISKMPYLHRLNFDIITEIVIINNEYLPTSDDVRRALIEKGYNVDCYVDYRGIERGRCHIYSVSFTMERMYVITNKFPDGIFMNVLKVYVSDSMHSLEYDFFVRISQAFPLLEVLTVLSTVNQQKPTNELDEYEQTFSIIKYSHLMILDLISSHIDYSKQFFVKASLPRLSTLEIDYEHLVNVTEDFTNNTARANCANLKNIIFRKKPRIVGKTFFTYFPLVLKINQVENC
;
A
#
# COMPACT_ATOMS: atom_id res chain seq x y z
N MET A 1 12.17 -34.19 -13.47
CA MET A 1 10.97 -33.64 -12.79
C MET A 1 11.44 -32.97 -11.50
N SER A 2 10.83 -31.85 -11.11
CA SER A 2 11.23 -31.10 -9.91
C SER A 2 10.87 -31.86 -8.64
N GLN A 3 11.80 -31.97 -7.68
CA GLN A 3 11.58 -32.53 -6.34
C GLN A 3 11.18 -31.46 -5.31
N LEU A 4 10.65 -30.33 -5.78
CA LEU A 4 10.32 -29.20 -4.94
C LEU A 4 9.11 -29.51 -4.04
N GLU A 5 9.34 -29.58 -2.73
CA GLU A 5 8.29 -29.86 -1.74
C GLU A 5 7.54 -28.61 -1.25
N LYS A 6 8.18 -27.45 -1.32
CA LYS A 6 7.64 -26.18 -0.83
C LYS A 6 7.90 -25.07 -1.84
N LEU A 7 6.88 -24.30 -2.16
CA LEU A 7 6.96 -23.14 -3.04
C LEU A 7 6.29 -21.95 -2.38
N THR A 8 6.98 -20.81 -2.37
CA THR A 8 6.40 -19.53 -1.99
C THR A 8 6.49 -18.60 -3.19
N VAL A 9 5.36 -18.05 -3.64
CA VAL A 9 5.31 -17.25 -4.86
C VAL A 9 4.46 -15.99 -4.69
N SER A 10 5.02 -14.83 -5.03
CA SER A 10 4.26 -13.58 -5.16
C SER A 10 4.17 -13.23 -6.65
N LEU A 11 2.95 -13.03 -7.15
CA LEU A 11 2.68 -12.75 -8.56
C LEU A 11 1.78 -11.54 -8.70
N TYR A 12 2.15 -10.65 -9.62
CA TYR A 12 1.27 -9.60 -10.10
C TYR A 12 1.03 -9.80 -11.58
N VAL A 13 -0.22 -10.03 -11.97
CA VAL A 13 -0.59 -10.41 -13.34
C VAL A 13 -1.60 -9.41 -13.89
N HIS A 14 -1.30 -8.83 -15.06
CA HIS A 14 -2.15 -7.86 -15.74
C HIS A 14 -2.69 -8.39 -17.06
N GLY A 15 -3.75 -7.76 -17.57
CA GLY A 15 -4.24 -7.96 -18.93
C GLY A 15 -4.95 -9.30 -19.15
N ARG A 16 -5.46 -9.91 -18.07
CA ARG A 16 -6.25 -11.15 -18.17
C ARG A 16 -7.71 -10.84 -18.47
N THR A 17 -8.42 -11.83 -19.02
CA THR A 17 -9.88 -11.78 -19.19
C THR A 17 -10.61 -12.45 -18.02
N SER A 18 -9.89 -13.08 -17.10
CA SER A 18 -10.43 -13.74 -15.89
C SER A 18 -9.42 -13.77 -14.75
N PHE A 19 -9.92 -13.79 -13.51
CA PHE A 19 -9.10 -13.94 -12.32
C PHE A 19 -8.39 -15.30 -12.29
N ILE A 20 -7.27 -15.37 -11.58
CA ILE A 20 -6.63 -16.64 -11.27
C ILE A 20 -7.44 -17.30 -10.15
N ASP A 21 -8.07 -18.44 -10.45
CA ASP A 21 -8.85 -19.22 -9.50
C ASP A 21 -8.12 -20.52 -9.10
N GLY A 22 -8.75 -21.32 -8.23
CA GLY A 22 -8.18 -22.60 -7.80
C GLY A 22 -7.97 -23.60 -8.94
N THR A 23 -8.81 -23.55 -9.98
CA THR A 23 -8.64 -24.39 -11.18
C THR A 23 -7.40 -24.00 -11.96
N HIS A 24 -7.17 -22.70 -12.15
CA HIS A 24 -5.98 -22.18 -12.83
C HIS A 24 -4.70 -22.54 -12.09
N LEU A 25 -4.67 -22.39 -10.76
CA LEU A 25 -3.53 -22.79 -9.92
C LEU A 25 -3.27 -24.28 -10.01
N ASN A 26 -4.31 -25.11 -9.93
CA ASN A 26 -4.17 -26.56 -10.00
C ASN A 26 -3.60 -27.01 -11.35
N ASN A 27 -4.15 -26.48 -12.47
CA ASN A 27 -3.76 -26.88 -13.81
C ASN A 27 -2.36 -26.40 -14.22
N ASN A 28 -1.90 -25.27 -13.66
CA ASN A 28 -0.65 -24.65 -14.09
C ASN A 28 0.51 -24.83 -13.12
N ILE A 29 0.25 -25.08 -11.83
CA ILE A 29 1.28 -25.24 -10.80
C ILE A 29 1.22 -26.65 -10.23
N ILE A 30 0.13 -27.00 -9.52
CA ILE A 30 0.07 -28.23 -8.71
C ILE A 30 0.22 -29.49 -9.57
N SER A 31 -0.53 -29.60 -10.66
CA SER A 31 -0.50 -30.77 -11.55
C SER A 31 0.87 -31.01 -12.18
N LYS A 32 1.70 -29.96 -12.28
CA LYS A 32 3.05 -30.01 -12.85
C LYS A 32 4.14 -30.24 -11.80
N MET A 33 3.80 -30.17 -10.52
CA MET A 33 4.72 -30.32 -9.39
C MET A 33 4.19 -31.38 -8.40
N PRO A 34 4.25 -32.69 -8.74
CA PRO A 34 3.62 -33.75 -7.96
C PRO A 34 4.18 -33.92 -6.54
N TYR A 35 5.39 -33.41 -6.27
CA TYR A 35 6.02 -33.43 -4.95
C TYR A 35 5.71 -32.16 -4.13
N LEU A 36 5.00 -31.19 -4.69
CA LEU A 36 4.71 -29.93 -3.99
C LEU A 36 3.63 -30.14 -2.93
N HIS A 37 4.04 -30.20 -1.67
CA HIS A 37 3.15 -30.39 -0.52
C HIS A 37 2.70 -29.08 0.11
N ARG A 38 3.48 -28.00 -0.06
CA ARG A 38 3.13 -26.69 0.48
C ARG A 38 3.31 -25.59 -0.55
N LEU A 39 2.21 -24.95 -0.91
CA LEU A 39 2.20 -23.75 -1.74
C LEU A 39 1.71 -22.58 -0.89
N ASN A 40 2.60 -21.62 -0.63
CA ASN A 40 2.24 -20.31 -0.08
C ASN A 40 2.24 -19.30 -1.22
N PHE A 41 1.24 -18.43 -1.30
CA PHE A 41 1.16 -17.48 -2.38
C PHE A 41 0.51 -16.16 -2.01
N ASP A 42 0.81 -15.17 -2.85
CA ASP A 42 0.35 -13.79 -2.84
C ASP A 42 0.14 -13.39 -4.30
N ILE A 43 -1.11 -13.43 -4.77
CA ILE A 43 -1.42 -13.30 -6.19
C ILE A 43 -2.39 -12.17 -6.38
N ILE A 44 -1.95 -11.16 -7.12
CA ILE A 44 -2.79 -10.05 -7.56
C ILE A 44 -3.03 -10.22 -9.05
N THR A 45 -4.30 -10.28 -9.42
CA THR A 45 -4.73 -10.34 -10.82
C THR A 45 -5.53 -9.11 -11.17
N GLU A 46 -5.12 -8.40 -12.22
CA GLU A 46 -5.90 -7.36 -12.86
C GLU A 46 -6.48 -7.85 -14.19
N ILE A 47 -7.80 -7.78 -14.30
CA ILE A 47 -8.55 -8.20 -15.46
C ILE A 47 -9.13 -7.02 -16.21
N VAL A 48 -9.26 -7.21 -17.52
CA VAL A 48 -10.16 -6.43 -18.38
C VAL A 48 -11.46 -7.22 -18.48
N ILE A 49 -12.56 -6.61 -18.03
CA ILE A 49 -13.90 -7.19 -18.06
C ILE A 49 -14.45 -6.95 -19.46
N ILE A 50 -14.49 -8.01 -20.26
CA ILE A 50 -14.97 -7.97 -21.63
C ILE A 50 -16.48 -8.28 -21.70
N ASN A 51 -17.02 -9.02 -20.72
CA ASN A 51 -18.43 -9.38 -20.62
C ASN A 51 -18.92 -9.31 -19.17
N ASN A 52 -20.13 -8.79 -18.98
CA ASN A 52 -20.57 -8.16 -17.74
C ASN A 52 -21.69 -8.89 -16.99
N GLU A 53 -22.02 -10.13 -17.39
CA GLU A 53 -23.22 -10.80 -16.89
C GLU A 53 -23.06 -11.34 -15.46
N TYR A 54 -21.84 -11.66 -15.02
CA TYR A 54 -21.59 -12.06 -13.63
C TYR A 54 -20.15 -11.74 -13.20
N LEU A 55 -20.03 -10.83 -12.24
CA LEU A 55 -18.75 -10.44 -11.64
C LEU A 55 -18.57 -11.19 -10.31
N PRO A 56 -17.56 -12.07 -10.18
CA PRO A 56 -17.37 -12.86 -8.96
C PRO A 56 -17.06 -11.99 -7.73
N THR A 57 -17.77 -12.24 -6.63
CA THR A 57 -17.48 -11.57 -5.36
C THR A 57 -16.22 -12.16 -4.70
N SER A 58 -15.67 -11.48 -3.68
CA SER A 58 -14.61 -12.04 -2.84
C SER A 58 -14.99 -13.42 -2.27
N ASP A 59 -16.26 -13.61 -1.89
CA ASP A 59 -16.73 -14.87 -1.32
C ASP A 59 -16.78 -15.98 -2.36
N ASP A 60 -17.14 -15.67 -3.60
CA ASP A 60 -17.14 -16.65 -4.69
C ASP A 60 -15.72 -17.12 -5.02
N VAL A 61 -14.76 -16.19 -5.08
CA VAL A 61 -13.35 -16.51 -5.28
C VAL A 61 -12.80 -17.34 -4.12
N ARG A 62 -13.06 -16.91 -2.87
CA ARG A 62 -12.61 -17.61 -1.66
C ARG A 62 -13.16 -19.03 -1.61
N ARG A 63 -14.47 -19.20 -1.84
CA ARG A 63 -15.15 -20.51 -1.83
C ARG A 63 -14.52 -21.46 -2.84
N ALA A 64 -14.32 -21.01 -4.08
CA ALA A 64 -13.73 -21.83 -5.13
C ALA A 64 -12.30 -22.33 -4.80
N LEU A 65 -11.53 -21.54 -4.06
CA LEU A 65 -10.19 -21.94 -3.61
C LEU A 65 -10.24 -22.89 -2.41
N ILE A 66 -11.12 -22.63 -1.44
CA ILE A 66 -11.32 -23.50 -0.28
C ILE A 66 -11.80 -24.89 -0.71
N GLU A 67 -12.70 -24.99 -1.68
CA GLU A 67 -13.16 -26.26 -2.26
C GLU A 67 -12.02 -27.08 -2.91
N LYS A 68 -10.91 -26.43 -3.27
CA LYS A 68 -9.69 -27.08 -3.76
C LYS A 68 -8.67 -27.39 -2.66
N GLY A 69 -9.03 -27.14 -1.40
CA GLY A 69 -8.18 -27.41 -0.23
C GLY A 69 -7.20 -26.30 0.12
N TYR A 70 -7.32 -25.11 -0.47
CA TYR A 70 -6.46 -23.99 -0.12
C TYR A 70 -6.98 -23.25 1.13
N ASN A 71 -6.07 -22.93 2.05
CA ASN A 71 -6.34 -22.03 3.17
C ASN A 71 -5.93 -20.60 2.78
N VAL A 72 -6.89 -19.81 2.31
CA VAL A 72 -6.66 -18.51 1.68
C VAL A 72 -7.66 -17.48 2.16
N ASP A 73 -7.27 -16.22 2.02
CA ASP A 73 -8.19 -15.11 2.02
C ASP A 73 -8.00 -14.30 0.73
N CYS A 74 -9.00 -13.50 0.38
CA CYS A 74 -8.97 -12.68 -0.80
C CYS A 74 -9.93 -11.50 -0.70
N TYR A 75 -9.66 -10.50 -1.53
CA TYR A 75 -10.61 -9.45 -1.80
C TYR A 75 -10.64 -9.14 -3.30
N VAL A 76 -11.84 -8.79 -3.77
CA VAL A 76 -12.10 -8.35 -5.13
C VAL A 76 -12.49 -6.88 -5.09
N ASP A 77 -11.91 -6.11 -6.00
CA ASP A 77 -12.12 -4.69 -6.17
C ASP A 77 -12.43 -4.39 -7.64
N TYR A 78 -13.64 -3.91 -7.91
CA TYR A 78 -14.10 -3.58 -9.25
C TYR A 78 -13.92 -2.10 -9.53
N ARG A 79 -13.19 -1.79 -10.59
CA ARG A 79 -12.86 -0.45 -11.05
C ARG A 79 -13.78 -0.09 -12.21
N GLY A 80 -15.00 0.30 -11.87
CA GLY A 80 -16.07 0.50 -12.85
C GLY A 80 -16.48 -0.79 -13.55
N ILE A 81 -16.95 -0.67 -14.79
CA ILE A 81 -17.54 -1.77 -15.56
C ILE A 81 -16.48 -2.61 -16.28
N GLU A 82 -15.29 -2.05 -16.52
CA GLU A 82 -14.32 -2.60 -17.48
C GLU A 82 -13.09 -3.25 -16.83
N ARG A 83 -12.89 -3.08 -15.52
CA ARG A 83 -11.68 -3.57 -14.85
C ARG A 83 -12.00 -4.17 -13.48
N GLY A 84 -11.40 -5.31 -13.21
CA GLY A 84 -11.46 -5.95 -11.90
C GLY A 84 -10.05 -6.22 -11.38
N ARG A 85 -9.89 -6.16 -10.07
CA ARG A 85 -8.69 -6.61 -9.38
C ARG A 85 -9.09 -7.66 -8.36
N CYS A 86 -8.37 -8.76 -8.31
CA CYS A 86 -8.51 -9.76 -7.27
C CYS A 86 -7.15 -9.98 -6.63
N HIS A 87 -7.08 -9.88 -5.31
CA HIS A 87 -5.90 -10.20 -4.54
C HIS A 87 -6.23 -11.43 -3.69
N ILE A 88 -5.49 -12.51 -3.89
CA ILE A 88 -5.64 -13.79 -3.20
C ILE A 88 -4.33 -14.12 -2.53
N TYR A 89 -4.35 -14.49 -1.25
CA TYR A 89 -3.15 -14.84 -0.52
C TYR A 89 -3.39 -15.98 0.47
N SER A 90 -2.34 -16.73 0.78
CA SER A 90 -2.40 -17.81 1.77
C SER A 90 -2.55 -17.25 3.18
N VAL A 91 -3.46 -17.84 3.96
CA VAL A 91 -3.61 -17.55 5.40
C VAL A 91 -2.36 -18.00 6.14
N SER A 92 -1.95 -17.26 7.17
CA SER A 92 -0.58 -17.27 7.71
C SER A 92 0.43 -16.67 6.72
N PHE A 93 0.19 -15.43 6.33
CA PHE A 93 1.03 -14.70 5.39
C PHE A 93 2.49 -14.62 5.89
N THR A 94 3.42 -15.15 5.11
CA THR A 94 4.84 -15.29 5.48
C THR A 94 5.75 -14.33 4.72
N MET A 95 5.23 -13.57 3.76
CA MET A 95 6.04 -12.70 2.93
C MET A 95 6.26 -11.34 3.62
N GLU A 96 7.40 -10.72 3.30
CA GLU A 96 7.79 -9.42 3.84
C GLU A 96 7.10 -8.24 3.15
N ARG A 97 6.44 -8.49 2.02
CA ARG A 97 5.87 -7.45 1.16
C ARG A 97 4.41 -7.77 0.88
N MET A 98 3.58 -6.73 0.88
CA MET A 98 2.21 -6.81 0.40
C MET A 98 1.97 -5.72 -0.63
N TYR A 99 1.56 -6.14 -1.81
CA TYR A 99 1.43 -5.26 -2.96
C TYR A 99 -0.04 -4.87 -3.19
N VAL A 100 -0.23 -3.64 -3.66
CA VAL A 100 -1.49 -3.19 -4.28
C VAL A 100 -2.71 -3.30 -3.35
N ILE A 101 -2.56 -2.74 -2.15
CA ILE A 101 -3.64 -2.62 -1.16
C ILE A 101 -4.60 -1.49 -1.55
N THR A 102 -5.92 -1.71 -1.37
CA THR A 102 -7.01 -0.73 -1.59
C THR A 102 -7.97 -0.73 -0.40
N ASN A 103 -9.01 0.11 -0.41
CA ASN A 103 -10.03 0.16 0.66
C ASN A 103 -10.67 -1.21 0.97
N LYS A 104 -10.68 -2.13 -0.01
CA LYS A 104 -11.22 -3.49 0.12
C LYS A 104 -10.32 -4.46 0.86
N PHE A 105 -9.13 -4.02 1.26
CA PHE A 105 -8.25 -4.78 2.13
C PHE A 105 -9.00 -5.22 3.39
N PRO A 106 -9.02 -6.53 3.68
CA PRO A 106 -9.65 -7.05 4.89
C PRO A 106 -8.80 -6.70 6.11
N ASP A 107 -9.46 -6.56 7.26
CA ASP A 107 -8.76 -6.42 8.53
C ASP A 107 -7.95 -7.69 8.85
N GLY A 108 -6.88 -7.55 9.63
CA GLY A 108 -6.00 -8.66 10.00
C GLY A 108 -4.68 -8.14 10.57
N ILE A 109 -3.84 -9.04 11.09
CA ILE A 109 -2.51 -8.68 11.59
C ILE A 109 -1.45 -9.45 10.81
N PHE A 110 -0.57 -8.73 10.15
CA PHE A 110 0.46 -9.25 9.25
C PHE A 110 1.85 -8.98 9.83
N MET A 111 2.23 -9.77 10.83
CA MET A 111 3.46 -9.58 11.60
C MET A 111 4.75 -9.67 10.78
N ASN A 112 4.73 -10.36 9.64
CA ASN A 112 5.92 -10.55 8.81
C ASN A 112 6.09 -9.44 7.74
N VAL A 113 5.06 -8.62 7.51
CA VAL A 113 5.07 -7.64 6.42
C VAL A 113 5.79 -6.37 6.87
N LEU A 114 6.87 -6.05 6.17
CA LEU A 114 7.72 -4.89 6.39
C LEU A 114 7.50 -3.82 5.31
N LYS A 115 6.93 -4.18 4.16
CA LYS A 115 6.73 -3.26 3.02
C LYS A 115 5.32 -3.35 2.47
N VAL A 116 4.65 -2.21 2.41
CA VAL A 116 3.29 -2.10 1.88
C VAL A 116 3.24 -1.13 0.73
N TYR A 117 2.59 -1.55 -0.36
CA TYR A 117 2.32 -0.72 -1.52
C TYR A 117 0.82 -0.50 -1.63
N VAL A 118 0.38 0.73 -1.42
CA VAL A 118 -1.01 1.15 -1.59
C VAL A 118 -1.16 1.69 -3.00
N SER A 119 -2.13 1.19 -3.77
CA SER A 119 -2.39 1.72 -5.11
C SER A 119 -3.86 1.65 -5.48
N ASP A 120 -4.50 2.82 -5.41
CA ASP A 120 -5.84 3.05 -5.94
C ASP A 120 -5.85 4.30 -6.81
N SER A 121 -5.96 4.10 -8.12
CA SER A 121 -5.97 5.18 -9.11
C SER A 121 -7.39 5.63 -9.47
N MET A 122 -8.43 4.98 -8.93
CA MET A 122 -9.82 5.20 -9.33
C MET A 122 -10.70 5.62 -8.17
N HIS A 123 -10.46 5.11 -6.97
CA HIS A 123 -11.24 5.45 -5.79
C HIS A 123 -10.40 6.22 -4.78
N SER A 124 -11.03 7.21 -4.17
CA SER A 124 -10.50 7.88 -2.99
C SER A 124 -10.34 6.86 -1.85
N LEU A 125 -9.16 6.84 -1.23
CA LEU A 125 -8.96 6.04 -0.02
C LEU A 125 -9.82 6.61 1.11
N GLU A 126 -10.35 5.71 1.94
CA GLU A 126 -11.13 6.09 3.12
C GLU A 126 -10.28 6.91 4.09
N TYR A 127 -10.94 7.75 4.87
CA TYR A 127 -10.25 8.66 5.79
C TYR A 127 -9.47 7.91 6.88
N ASP A 128 -10.01 6.80 7.37
CA ASP A 128 -9.40 5.92 8.39
C ASP A 128 -8.49 4.83 7.79
N PHE A 129 -8.32 4.80 6.46
CA PHE A 129 -7.56 3.76 5.77
C PHE A 129 -6.16 3.56 6.37
N PHE A 130 -5.42 4.66 6.60
CA PHE A 130 -4.08 4.59 7.18
C PHE A 130 -4.06 4.26 8.67
N VAL A 131 -5.18 4.38 9.37
CA VAL A 131 -5.34 3.82 10.73
C VAL A 131 -5.34 2.30 10.62
N ARG A 132 -6.15 1.74 9.71
CA ARG A 132 -6.22 0.29 9.45
C ARG A 132 -4.87 -0.27 9.02
N ILE A 133 -4.14 0.42 8.14
CA ILE A 133 -2.77 0.04 7.77
C ILE A 133 -1.84 -0.01 8.99
N SER A 134 -1.85 1.00 9.86
CA SER A 134 -0.97 1.01 11.04
C SER A 134 -1.25 -0.14 12.02
N GLN A 135 -2.51 -0.58 12.11
CA GLN A 135 -2.94 -1.68 12.98
C GLN A 135 -2.62 -3.04 12.35
N ALA A 136 -2.81 -3.17 11.04
CA ALA A 136 -2.57 -4.41 10.32
C ALA A 136 -1.09 -4.74 10.14
N PHE A 137 -0.23 -3.73 10.08
CA PHE A 137 1.20 -3.87 9.79
C PHE A 137 2.06 -3.26 10.92
N PRO A 138 2.11 -3.88 12.10
CA PRO A 138 2.76 -3.30 13.28
C PRO A 138 4.29 -3.14 13.13
N LEU A 139 4.93 -3.91 12.24
CA LEU A 139 6.37 -3.84 11.95
C LEU A 139 6.68 -3.14 10.62
N LEU A 140 5.75 -2.35 10.07
CA LEU A 140 5.91 -1.69 8.77
C LEU A 140 7.13 -0.76 8.74
N GLU A 141 8.06 -1.02 7.81
CA GLU A 141 9.28 -0.24 7.60
C GLU A 141 9.21 0.65 6.36
N VAL A 142 8.48 0.21 5.33
CA VAL A 142 8.34 0.92 4.04
C VAL A 142 6.88 1.02 3.66
N LEU A 143 6.41 2.24 3.43
CA LEU A 143 5.07 2.51 2.92
C LEU A 143 5.16 3.34 1.64
N THR A 144 4.63 2.80 0.56
CA THR A 144 4.51 3.47 -0.73
C THR A 144 3.04 3.72 -1.04
N VAL A 145 2.67 4.98 -1.32
CA VAL A 145 1.29 5.39 -1.65
C VAL A 145 1.25 5.90 -3.09
N LEU A 146 0.55 5.16 -3.95
CA LEU A 146 0.37 5.44 -5.37
C LEU A 146 -1.13 5.70 -5.64
N SER A 147 -1.62 6.85 -5.19
CA SER A 147 -3.00 7.27 -5.40
C SER A 147 -3.06 8.77 -5.70
N THR A 148 -3.40 9.12 -6.93
CA THR A 148 -3.54 10.53 -7.35
C THR A 148 -4.93 11.10 -7.06
N VAL A 149 -5.86 10.26 -6.64
CA VAL A 149 -7.22 10.67 -6.26
C VAL A 149 -7.17 11.27 -4.85
N ASN A 150 -7.91 12.35 -4.63
CA ASN A 150 -8.05 12.96 -3.32
C ASN A 150 -8.60 11.97 -2.29
N GLN A 151 -8.25 12.15 -1.01
CA GLN A 151 -8.76 11.30 0.06
C GLN A 151 -10.26 11.56 0.27
N GLN A 152 -10.99 10.55 0.71
CA GLN A 152 -12.36 10.76 1.17
C GLN A 152 -12.36 11.67 2.39
N LYS A 153 -13.29 12.63 2.43
CA LYS A 153 -13.50 13.46 3.62
C LYS A 153 -14.26 12.65 4.69
N PRO A 154 -14.11 13.00 5.98
CA PRO A 154 -15.00 12.49 7.01
C PRO A 154 -16.45 12.81 6.64
N THR A 155 -17.37 11.86 6.85
CA THR A 155 -18.78 12.00 6.47
C THR A 155 -19.58 12.97 7.34
N ASN A 156 -19.04 13.41 8.48
CA ASN A 156 -19.70 14.37 9.38
C ASN A 156 -18.81 15.60 9.61
N GLU A 157 -19.30 16.79 9.25
CA GLU A 157 -18.60 18.06 9.51
C GLU A 157 -18.53 18.41 11.01
N LEU A 158 -19.41 17.83 11.84
CA LEU A 158 -19.38 17.98 13.30
C LEU A 158 -18.24 17.17 13.96
N ASP A 159 -17.70 16.18 13.27
CA ASP A 159 -16.58 15.36 13.74
C ASP A 159 -15.20 16.01 13.46
N GLU A 160 -15.14 17.11 12.69
CA GLU A 160 -13.89 17.79 12.36
C GLU A 160 -13.24 18.44 13.61
N TYR A 161 -14.04 18.75 14.63
CA TYR A 161 -13.59 19.29 15.92
C TYR A 161 -13.41 18.22 17.02
N GLU A 162 -14.05 17.04 16.92
CA GLU A 162 -14.04 16.02 17.99
C GLU A 162 -13.40 14.68 17.62
N GLN A 163 -13.11 14.39 16.35
CA GLN A 163 -12.32 13.21 15.97
C GLN A 163 -10.83 13.45 16.25
N THR A 164 -10.54 13.48 17.55
CA THR A 164 -9.34 12.99 18.20
C THR A 164 -9.10 11.54 17.81
N PHE A 165 -8.88 11.27 16.52
CA PHE A 165 -8.19 10.04 16.16
C PHE A 165 -6.87 10.06 16.92
N SER A 166 -6.68 9.02 17.73
CA SER A 166 -5.40 8.74 18.33
C SER A 166 -4.36 8.85 17.21
N ILE A 167 -3.34 9.68 17.43
CA ILE A 167 -2.23 9.89 16.49
C ILE A 167 -1.85 8.54 15.87
N ILE A 168 -1.87 8.45 14.53
CA ILE A 168 -1.58 7.20 13.84
C ILE A 168 -0.10 6.87 14.07
N LYS A 169 0.19 5.78 14.78
CA LYS A 169 1.57 5.45 15.16
C LYS A 169 2.19 4.49 14.16
N TYR A 170 3.21 4.97 13.46
CA TYR A 170 4.07 4.16 12.61
C TYR A 170 5.46 4.02 13.26
N SER A 171 5.52 3.21 14.33
CA SER A 171 6.71 3.10 15.19
C SER A 171 7.97 2.61 14.48
N HIS A 172 7.81 1.86 13.39
CA HIS A 172 8.90 1.23 12.63
C HIS A 172 9.14 1.83 11.24
N LEU A 173 8.30 2.77 10.80
CA LEU A 173 8.36 3.28 9.44
C LEU A 173 9.62 4.11 9.22
N MET A 174 10.46 3.65 8.30
CA MET A 174 11.74 4.27 7.95
C MET A 174 11.68 4.98 6.61
N ILE A 175 10.88 4.48 5.68
CA ILE A 175 10.74 5.00 4.32
C ILE A 175 9.25 5.25 4.03
N LEU A 176 8.95 6.49 3.66
CA LEU A 176 7.62 6.90 3.22
C LEU A 176 7.72 7.47 1.81
N ASP A 177 7.10 6.81 0.85
CA ASP A 177 7.01 7.26 -0.54
C ASP A 177 5.60 7.75 -0.86
N LEU A 178 5.53 9.05 -1.16
CA LEU A 178 4.35 9.82 -1.49
C LEU A 178 4.51 10.53 -2.85
N ILE A 179 5.54 10.20 -3.65
CA ILE A 179 5.83 10.91 -4.90
C ILE A 179 4.62 10.88 -5.84
N SER A 180 3.95 9.74 -5.96
CA SER A 180 2.79 9.57 -6.85
C SER A 180 1.47 9.59 -6.09
N SER A 181 1.40 10.41 -5.04
CA SER A 181 0.22 10.55 -4.19
C SER A 181 -0.39 11.94 -4.24
N HIS A 182 -1.70 12.03 -4.03
CA HIS A 182 -2.40 13.29 -3.79
C HIS A 182 -1.93 13.94 -2.48
N ILE A 183 -1.95 15.27 -2.43
CA ILE A 183 -1.45 16.06 -1.30
C ILE A 183 -2.15 15.76 0.04
N ASP A 184 -3.41 15.32 0.00
CA ASP A 184 -4.18 15.00 1.22
C ASP A 184 -3.52 13.89 2.03
N TYR A 185 -2.94 12.89 1.38
CA TYR A 185 -2.22 11.82 2.04
C TYR A 185 -0.97 12.36 2.75
N SER A 186 -0.25 13.29 2.11
CA SER A 186 0.87 13.99 2.74
C SER A 186 0.42 14.76 3.99
N LYS A 187 -0.72 15.46 3.93
CA LYS A 187 -1.26 16.17 5.11
C LYS A 187 -1.55 15.21 6.26
N GLN A 188 -2.13 14.04 5.99
CA GLN A 188 -2.43 13.05 7.01
C GLN A 188 -1.17 12.55 7.73
N PHE A 189 -0.11 12.20 6.99
CA PHE A 189 1.13 11.73 7.60
C PHE A 189 1.86 12.82 8.39
N PHE A 190 1.89 14.06 7.89
CA PHE A 190 2.69 15.11 8.52
C PHE A 190 2.00 15.76 9.72
N VAL A 191 0.66 15.76 9.74
CA VAL A 191 -0.13 16.41 10.80
C VAL A 191 -0.75 15.41 11.79
N LYS A 192 -1.12 14.20 11.34
CA LYS A 192 -1.94 13.26 12.13
C LYS A 192 -1.23 11.94 12.47
N ALA A 193 -0.02 11.71 11.96
CA ALA A 193 0.76 10.52 12.30
C ALA A 193 1.91 10.85 13.27
N SER A 194 2.47 9.82 13.89
CA SER A 194 3.74 9.85 14.61
C SER A 194 4.72 8.96 13.85
N LEU A 195 5.80 9.57 13.36
CA LEU A 195 6.79 8.95 12.48
C LEU A 195 8.19 8.96 13.09
N PRO A 196 8.39 8.38 14.30
CA PRO A 196 9.62 8.57 15.07
C PRO A 196 10.88 8.02 14.40
N ARG A 197 10.76 7.11 13.43
CA ARG A 197 11.90 6.48 12.74
C ARG A 197 12.02 6.87 11.27
N LEU A 198 11.23 7.82 10.80
CA LEU A 198 11.26 8.25 9.41
C LEU A 198 12.63 8.83 9.08
N SER A 199 13.30 8.22 8.11
CA SER A 199 14.68 8.58 7.71
C SER A 199 14.82 8.88 6.23
N THR A 200 13.91 8.37 5.41
CA THR A 200 13.81 8.66 3.98
C THR A 200 12.38 9.04 3.63
N LEU A 201 12.24 10.15 2.92
CA LEU A 201 10.96 10.64 2.41
C LEU A 201 11.08 10.82 0.89
N GLU A 202 10.14 10.24 0.16
CA GLU A 202 9.95 10.53 -1.25
C GLU A 202 8.65 11.33 -1.42
N ILE A 203 8.73 12.54 -1.98
CA ILE A 203 7.57 13.44 -2.08
C ILE A 203 7.75 14.45 -3.22
N ASP A 204 6.68 15.03 -3.73
CA ASP A 204 6.78 16.23 -4.57
C ASP A 204 7.18 17.46 -3.73
N TYR A 205 8.05 18.30 -4.26
CA TYR A 205 8.55 19.48 -3.54
C TYR A 205 7.41 20.45 -3.15
N GLU A 206 6.46 20.68 -4.05
CA GLU A 206 5.30 21.56 -3.80
C GLU A 206 4.40 21.01 -2.68
N HIS A 207 4.20 19.69 -2.63
CA HIS A 207 3.47 19.05 -1.54
C HIS A 207 4.22 19.23 -0.22
N LEU A 208 5.53 19.03 -0.21
CA LEU A 208 6.35 19.23 1.00
C LEU A 208 6.27 20.67 1.53
N VAL A 209 6.39 21.67 0.64
CA VAL A 209 6.26 23.08 1.00
C VAL A 209 4.88 23.38 1.60
N ASN A 210 3.82 22.84 1.00
CA ASN A 210 2.46 23.04 1.48
C ASN A 210 2.21 22.42 2.86
N VAL A 211 2.56 21.14 3.06
CA VAL A 211 2.31 20.44 4.33
C VAL A 211 3.20 20.91 5.47
N THR A 212 4.32 21.56 5.15
CA THR A 212 5.20 22.18 6.15
C THR A 212 4.89 23.66 6.36
N GLU A 213 3.90 24.22 5.64
CA GLU A 213 3.55 25.65 5.65
C GLU A 213 4.80 26.53 5.44
N ASP A 214 5.44 26.37 4.27
CA ASP A 214 6.70 27.05 3.94
C ASP A 214 7.80 26.81 5.00
N PHE A 215 7.87 25.58 5.54
CA PHE A 215 8.82 25.16 6.57
C PHE A 215 8.66 25.91 7.91
N THR A 216 7.41 26.15 8.33
CA THR A 216 7.08 26.78 9.63
C THR A 216 6.24 25.90 10.55
N ASN A 217 5.57 24.87 10.05
CA ASN A 217 4.72 23.99 10.84
C ASN A 217 5.54 23.08 11.79
N ASN A 218 5.35 23.23 13.10
CA ASN A 218 6.11 22.49 14.12
C ASN A 218 5.73 21.00 14.24
N THR A 219 4.47 20.64 13.99
CA THR A 219 4.01 19.25 14.04
C THR A 219 4.67 18.44 12.92
N ALA A 220 4.62 18.97 11.70
CA ALA A 220 5.31 18.38 10.55
C ALA A 220 6.83 18.28 10.79
N ARG A 221 7.43 19.28 11.46
CA ARG A 221 8.85 19.28 11.80
C ARG A 221 9.20 18.15 12.76
N ALA A 222 8.37 17.92 13.78
CA ALA A 222 8.57 16.84 14.74
C ALA A 222 8.53 15.45 14.07
N ASN A 223 7.59 15.25 13.15
CA ASN A 223 7.48 14.02 12.35
C ASN A 223 8.65 13.80 11.39
N CYS A 224 9.36 14.86 11.02
CA CYS A 224 10.53 14.80 10.14
C CYS A 224 11.86 14.94 10.88
N ALA A 225 11.87 14.93 12.21
CA ALA A 225 13.07 15.26 13.00
C ALA A 225 14.25 14.32 12.73
N ASN A 226 13.98 13.08 12.31
CA ASN A 226 14.97 12.05 12.00
C ASN A 226 15.27 11.87 10.51
N LEU A 227 14.75 12.76 9.66
CA LEU A 227 14.85 12.67 8.20
C LEU A 227 16.28 12.94 7.73
N LYS A 228 16.86 11.98 7.00
CA LYS A 228 18.25 12.03 6.50
C LYS A 228 18.34 12.18 4.99
N ASN A 229 17.34 11.64 4.28
CA ASN A 229 17.27 11.65 2.83
C ASN A 229 15.90 12.16 2.38
N ILE A 230 15.90 13.08 1.42
CA ILE A 230 14.68 13.50 0.73
C ILE A 230 14.87 13.27 -0.77
N ILE A 231 13.91 12.59 -1.37
CA ILE A 231 13.90 12.26 -2.79
C ILE A 231 12.71 13.01 -3.41
N PHE A 232 12.99 13.83 -4.41
CA PHE A 232 11.96 14.57 -5.14
C PHE A 232 11.74 13.94 -6.52
N ARG A 233 10.49 13.96 -7.03
CA ARG A 233 10.24 13.62 -8.44
C ARG A 233 11.04 14.51 -9.38
N LYS A 234 11.01 15.82 -9.12
CA LYS A 234 11.78 16.84 -9.82
C LYS A 234 12.62 17.60 -8.81
N LYS A 235 13.93 17.66 -9.02
CA LYS A 235 14.82 18.38 -8.11
C LYS A 235 14.44 19.86 -8.07
N PRO A 236 14.22 20.47 -6.89
CA PRO A 236 13.99 21.89 -6.81
C PRO A 236 15.23 22.65 -7.31
N ARG A 237 15.00 23.71 -8.10
CA ARG A 237 16.09 24.53 -8.65
C ARG A 237 16.85 25.29 -7.57
N ILE A 238 16.14 25.71 -6.52
CA ILE A 238 16.69 26.47 -5.39
C ILE A 238 16.07 25.90 -4.12
N VAL A 239 16.93 25.60 -3.14
CA VAL A 239 16.53 25.19 -1.79
C VAL A 239 17.02 26.28 -0.83
N GLY A 240 16.08 26.98 -0.18
CA GLY A 240 16.38 28.09 0.71
C GLY A 240 17.06 27.64 2.01
N LYS A 241 17.67 28.58 2.74
CA LYS A 241 18.28 28.28 4.06
C LYS A 241 17.26 27.73 5.07
N THR A 242 16.01 28.19 4.98
CA THR A 242 14.89 27.73 5.83
C THR A 242 14.69 26.23 5.75
N PHE A 243 14.85 25.63 4.57
CA PHE A 243 14.77 24.18 4.37
C PHE A 243 15.78 23.42 5.24
N PHE A 244 17.05 23.81 5.22
CA PHE A 244 18.10 23.13 5.98
C PHE A 244 17.98 23.36 7.49
N THR A 245 17.46 24.52 7.91
CA THR A 245 17.10 24.75 9.32
C THR A 245 15.94 23.86 9.77
N TYR A 246 15.00 23.59 8.87
CA TYR A 246 13.85 22.75 9.13
C TYR A 246 14.20 21.27 9.15
N PHE A 247 15.07 20.81 8.24
CA PHE A 247 15.57 19.44 8.15
C PHE A 247 17.09 19.36 8.43
N PRO A 248 17.54 19.55 9.67
CA PRO A 248 18.97 19.67 10.00
C PRO A 248 19.79 18.40 9.76
N LEU A 249 19.14 17.23 9.71
CA LEU A 249 19.81 15.94 9.49
C LEU A 249 19.85 15.52 8.02
N VAL A 250 19.25 16.29 7.09
CA VAL A 250 19.22 15.93 5.67
C VAL A 250 20.62 16.12 5.08
N LEU A 251 21.23 14.98 4.71
CA LEU A 251 22.56 14.93 4.11
C LEU A 251 22.50 14.85 2.59
N LYS A 252 21.39 14.34 2.04
CA LYS A 252 21.23 14.07 0.60
C LYS A 252 19.86 14.51 0.11
N ILE A 253 19.86 15.28 -0.97
CA ILE A 253 18.68 15.64 -1.75
C ILE A 253 18.86 15.02 -3.14
N ASN A 254 18.05 14.00 -3.41
CA ASN A 254 18.11 13.25 -4.66
C ASN A 254 16.88 13.55 -5.54
N GLN A 255 17.01 13.18 -6.81
CA GLN A 255 15.88 13.10 -7.73
C GLN A 255 15.60 11.63 -8.02
N VAL A 256 14.34 11.28 -8.29
CA VAL A 256 14.03 9.96 -8.87
C VAL A 256 14.81 9.81 -10.18
N GLU A 257 15.66 8.80 -10.26
CA GLU A 257 16.26 8.39 -11.52
C GLU A 257 15.17 7.69 -12.33
N ASN A 258 14.74 8.31 -13.43
CA ASN A 258 13.70 7.75 -14.29
C ASN A 258 14.10 6.32 -14.72
N CYS A 259 13.29 5.33 -14.32
CA CYS A 259 13.27 3.99 -14.91
C CYS A 259 12.13 3.91 -15.92
#